data_AF-A0A356FZ55-F1
#
_entry.id   AF-A0A356FZ55-F1
#
_cell.length_a   1.000
_cell.length_b   1.000
_cell.length_c   1.000
_cell.angle_alpha   90.00
_cell.angle_beta   90.00
_cell.angle_gamma   90.00
#
_symmetry.space_group_name_H-M   'P 1'
#
loop_
_entity.id
_entity.type
_entity.pdbx_description
1 polymer ?
#
loop_
_entity_poly.entity_id
_entity_poly.type
_entity_poly.pdbx_seq_one_letter_code
_entity_poly.pdbx_strand_id
1 'polypeptide(L)'
;MTGTKDSADFIQKADKANGLEIVNGVDANRLLSYLERIEQIEEEKKSLQNDIKEIFEEAKSANFDVKAIKQLLKIRKMDDQDRESQEYVVKQYRRALGI
;
A
#
# COMPACT_ATOMS: atom_id res chain seq x y z
N MET A 1 -40.25 49.62 -3.93
CA MET A 1 -39.64 48.81 -5.02
C MET A 1 -38.36 49.54 -5.40
N THR A 2 -37.18 49.09 -5.02
CA THR A 2 -36.49 47.97 -5.66
C THR A 2 -35.60 47.25 -4.63
N GLY A 3 -35.66 45.93 -4.63
CA GLY A 3 -34.98 45.07 -3.66
C GLY A 3 -33.49 45.01 -3.90
N THR A 4 -32.71 45.28 -2.86
CA THR A 4 -31.26 45.03 -2.77
C THR A 4 -31.02 43.55 -2.43
N LYS A 5 -31.55 42.63 -3.26
CA LYS A 5 -31.46 41.17 -3.03
C LYS A 5 -30.46 40.44 -3.95
N ASP A 6 -29.83 41.12 -4.90
CA ASP A 6 -29.16 40.45 -6.02
C ASP A 6 -27.61 40.47 -5.99
N SER A 7 -26.98 40.62 -4.83
CA SER A 7 -25.49 40.60 -4.76
C SER A 7 -24.93 39.37 -4.02
N ALA A 8 -25.64 38.85 -3.02
CA ALA A 8 -25.22 37.64 -2.29
C ALA A 8 -25.54 36.34 -3.06
N ASP A 9 -26.63 36.33 -3.80
CA ASP A 9 -27.08 35.16 -4.59
C ASP A 9 -26.21 34.91 -5.84
N PHE A 10 -25.50 35.94 -6.34
CA PHE A 10 -24.57 35.81 -7.46
C PHE A 10 -23.23 35.21 -7.05
N ILE A 11 -22.74 35.53 -5.85
CA ILE A 11 -21.50 34.95 -5.31
C ILE A 11 -21.71 33.45 -5.02
N GLN A 12 -22.87 33.05 -4.49
CA GLN A 12 -23.20 31.63 -4.25
C GLN A 12 -23.40 30.79 -5.53
N LYS A 13 -23.67 31.42 -6.68
CA LYS A 13 -23.88 30.69 -7.95
C LYS A 13 -22.58 30.43 -8.72
N ALA A 14 -21.53 31.22 -8.46
CA ALA A 14 -20.25 31.11 -9.14
C ALA A 14 -19.36 29.98 -8.57
N ASP A 15 -19.48 29.68 -7.27
CA ASP A 15 -18.73 28.59 -6.61
C ASP A 15 -19.22 27.19 -7.02
N LYS A 16 -20.45 27.07 -7.53
CA LYS A 16 -21.06 25.79 -7.96
C LYS A 16 -20.52 25.23 -9.28
N ALA A 17 -19.68 25.96 -9.99
CA ALA A 17 -19.27 25.57 -11.33
C ALA A 17 -17.94 24.79 -11.39
N ASN A 18 -17.10 24.77 -10.34
CA ASN A 18 -15.77 24.13 -10.45
C ASN A 18 -15.02 23.75 -9.15
N GLY A 19 -15.62 23.73 -7.96
CA GLY A 19 -14.83 23.41 -6.76
C GLY A 19 -15.64 22.78 -5.65
N LEU A 20 -15.22 21.61 -5.17
CA LEU A 20 -15.78 21.02 -3.97
C LEU A 20 -15.61 21.98 -2.78
N GLU A 21 -16.66 22.16 -2.00
CA GLU A 21 -16.75 23.18 -0.94
C GLU A 21 -15.71 22.99 0.17
N ILE A 22 -15.23 24.11 0.72
CA ILE A 22 -14.54 24.10 2.01
C ILE A 22 -15.61 23.89 3.10
N VAL A 23 -15.76 22.66 3.60
CA VAL A 23 -16.72 22.34 4.66
C VAL A 23 -15.97 22.31 6.00
N ASN A 24 -16.35 23.15 6.97
CA ASN A 24 -15.73 23.21 8.31
C ASN A 24 -14.19 23.40 8.29
N GLY A 25 -13.67 24.15 7.31
CA GLY A 25 -12.21 24.36 7.15
C GLY A 25 -11.47 23.20 6.47
N VAL A 26 -12.19 22.20 5.96
CA VAL A 26 -11.62 21.08 5.20
C VAL A 26 -11.72 21.37 3.71
N ASP A 27 -10.59 21.33 3.02
CA ASP A 27 -10.52 21.37 1.55
C ASP A 27 -10.93 20.03 0.96
N ALA A 28 -12.19 19.94 0.51
CA ALA A 28 -12.77 18.74 -0.04
C ALA A 28 -12.08 18.28 -1.35
N ASN A 29 -11.57 19.21 -2.18
CA ASN A 29 -10.83 18.84 -3.40
C ASN A 29 -9.52 18.13 -3.03
N ARG A 30 -8.81 18.66 -2.05
CA ARG A 30 -7.56 18.06 -1.58
C ARG A 30 -7.79 16.69 -0.92
N LEU A 31 -8.87 16.56 -0.14
CA LEU A 31 -9.25 15.28 0.45
C LEU A 31 -9.57 14.23 -0.62
N LEU A 32 -10.38 14.58 -1.62
CA LEU A 32 -10.71 13.66 -2.72
C LEU A 32 -9.47 13.25 -3.52
N SER A 33 -8.57 14.19 -3.81
CA SER A 33 -7.30 13.86 -4.47
C SER A 33 -6.46 12.85 -3.68
N TYR A 34 -6.46 12.91 -2.34
CA TYR A 34 -5.79 11.88 -1.54
C TYR A 34 -6.49 10.53 -1.60
N LEU A 35 -7.83 10.50 -1.55
CA LEU A 35 -8.61 9.27 -1.62
C LEU A 35 -8.41 8.56 -2.96
N GLU A 36 -8.58 9.26 -4.07
CA GLU A 36 -8.40 8.71 -5.42
C GLU A 36 -7.00 8.09 -5.61
N ARG A 37 -5.96 8.79 -5.14
CA ARG A 37 -4.57 8.29 -5.20
C ARG A 37 -4.37 7.05 -4.33
N ILE A 38 -4.98 6.99 -3.15
CA ILE A 38 -4.88 5.81 -2.27
C ILE A 38 -5.62 4.63 -2.89
N GLU A 39 -6.82 4.85 -3.42
CA GLU A 39 -7.62 3.79 -4.07
C GLU A 39 -6.89 3.19 -5.27
N GLN A 40 -6.28 4.04 -6.10
CA GLN A 40 -5.44 3.58 -7.21
C GLN A 40 -4.28 2.69 -6.71
N ILE A 41 -3.54 3.12 -5.68
CA ILE A 41 -2.41 2.36 -5.15
C ILE A 41 -2.88 1.05 -4.48
N GLU A 42 -4.04 1.03 -3.82
CA GLU A 42 -4.61 -0.20 -3.26
C GLU A 42 -5.05 -1.19 -4.36
N GLU A 43 -5.56 -0.70 -5.50
CA GLU A 43 -5.84 -1.55 -6.66
C GLU A 43 -4.54 -2.12 -7.27
N GLU A 44 -3.53 -1.29 -7.48
CA GLU A 44 -2.21 -1.72 -7.99
C GLU A 44 -1.58 -2.77 -7.06
N LYS A 45 -1.60 -2.52 -5.75
CA LYS A 45 -1.13 -3.47 -4.72
C LYS A 45 -1.89 -4.78 -4.76
N LYS A 46 -3.20 -4.77 -4.99
CA LYS A 46 -4.01 -5.98 -5.13
C LYS A 46 -3.61 -6.78 -6.37
N SER A 47 -3.38 -6.11 -7.51
CA SER A 47 -2.85 -6.76 -8.71
C SER A 47 -1.50 -7.42 -8.45
N LEU A 48 -0.54 -6.67 -7.89
CA LEU A 48 0.78 -7.20 -7.55
C LEU A 48 0.72 -8.38 -6.57
N GLN A 49 -0.22 -8.35 -5.62
CA GLN A 49 -0.45 -9.48 -4.72
C GLN A 49 -0.99 -10.72 -5.43
N ASN A 50 -1.80 -10.55 -6.47
CA ASN A 50 -2.28 -11.67 -7.29
C ASN A 50 -1.15 -12.22 -8.15
N ASP A 51 -0.35 -11.38 -8.80
CA ASP A 51 0.83 -11.80 -9.55
C ASP A 51 1.78 -12.63 -8.67
N ILE A 52 2.04 -12.19 -7.44
CA ILE A 52 2.85 -12.95 -6.47
C ILE A 52 2.24 -14.32 -6.14
N LYS A 53 0.90 -14.42 -6.05
CA LYS A 53 0.23 -15.71 -5.79
C LYS A 53 0.38 -16.64 -6.99
N GLU A 54 0.18 -16.14 -8.21
CA GLU A 54 0.33 -16.92 -9.44
C GLU A 54 1.76 -17.49 -9.54
N ILE A 55 2.79 -16.70 -9.25
CA ILE A 55 4.18 -17.18 -9.21
C ILE A 55 4.37 -18.31 -8.17
N PHE A 56 3.73 -18.22 -6.99
CA PHE A 56 3.80 -19.30 -6.02
C PHE A 56 3.04 -20.55 -6.46
N GLU A 57 1.95 -20.41 -7.21
CA GLU A 57 1.19 -21.52 -7.77
C GLU A 57 1.95 -22.21 -8.92
N GLU A 58 2.63 -21.44 -9.76
CA GLU A 58 3.57 -21.95 -10.76
C GLU A 58 4.71 -22.74 -10.10
N ALA A 59 5.35 -22.18 -9.07
CA ALA A 59 6.41 -22.85 -8.32
C ALA A 59 5.92 -24.16 -7.70
N LYS A 60 4.70 -24.18 -7.15
CA LYS A 60 4.07 -25.39 -6.63
C LYS A 60 3.85 -26.43 -7.73
N SER A 61 3.36 -26.00 -8.89
CA SER A 61 3.12 -26.88 -10.05
C SER A 61 4.42 -27.44 -10.64
N ALA A 62 5.52 -26.70 -10.51
CA ALA A 62 6.89 -27.15 -10.81
C ALA A 62 7.53 -28.00 -9.69
N ASN A 63 6.76 -28.44 -8.69
CA ASN A 63 7.19 -29.28 -7.56
C ASN A 63 8.22 -28.63 -6.59
N PHE A 64 8.26 -27.30 -6.51
CA PHE A 64 9.05 -26.62 -5.46
C PHE A 64 8.28 -26.52 -4.14
N ASP A 65 9.02 -26.56 -3.01
CA ASP A 65 8.46 -26.25 -1.69
C ASP A 65 8.28 -24.73 -1.53
N VAL A 66 7.02 -24.29 -1.63
CA VAL A 66 6.62 -22.88 -1.46
C VAL A 66 7.01 -22.32 -0.08
N LYS A 67 7.01 -23.13 0.98
CA LYS A 67 7.45 -22.68 2.32
C LYS A 67 8.94 -22.39 2.33
N ALA A 68 9.74 -23.25 1.70
CA ALA A 68 11.17 -23.03 1.56
C ALA A 68 11.46 -21.75 0.74
N ILE A 69 10.74 -21.52 -0.37
CA ILE A 69 10.88 -20.29 -1.17
C ILE A 69 10.55 -19.05 -0.33
N LYS A 70 9.47 -19.05 0.44
CA LYS A 70 9.11 -17.93 1.34
C LYS A 70 10.20 -17.67 2.38
N GLN A 71 10.80 -18.73 2.93
CA GLN A 71 11.93 -18.59 3.85
C GLN A 71 13.16 -18.00 3.15
N LEU A 72 13.46 -18.43 1.92
CA LEU A 72 14.55 -17.85 1.12
C LEU A 72 14.31 -16.37 0.81
N LEU A 73 13.09 -15.97 0.46
CA LEU A 73 12.74 -14.56 0.26
C LEU A 73 12.95 -13.73 1.52
N LYS A 74 12.64 -14.28 2.71
CA LYS A 74 12.92 -13.61 3.99
C LYS A 74 14.42 -13.43 4.20
N ILE A 75 15.21 -14.50 4.02
CA ILE A 75 16.67 -14.47 4.17
C ILE A 75 17.31 -13.47 3.19
N ARG A 76 16.83 -13.42 1.93
CA ARG A 76 17.33 -12.50 0.90
C ARG A 76 17.04 -11.03 1.18
N LYS A 77 16.08 -10.71 2.07
CA LYS A 77 15.76 -9.34 2.48
C LYS A 77 16.59 -8.86 3.66
N MET A 78 17.27 -9.78 4.36
CA MET A 78 18.14 -9.44 5.48
C MET A 78 19.47 -8.91 4.93
N ASP A 79 20.08 -7.96 5.63
CA ASP A 79 21.45 -7.56 5.28
C ASP A 79 22.42 -8.72 5.54
N ASP A 80 23.59 -8.63 4.92
CA ASP A 80 24.56 -9.71 4.93
C ASP A 80 25.12 -9.98 6.33
N GLN A 81 25.29 -8.94 7.16
CA GLN A 81 25.85 -9.09 8.51
C GLN A 81 24.86 -9.76 9.46
N ASP A 82 23.59 -9.37 9.41
CA ASP A 82 22.52 -9.99 10.18
C ASP A 82 22.33 -11.46 9.78
N ARG A 83 22.40 -11.75 8.47
CA ARG A 83 22.32 -13.12 7.95
C ARG A 83 23.45 -13.99 8.47
N GLU A 84 24.70 -13.54 8.35
CA GLU A 84 25.88 -14.28 8.83
C GLU A 84 25.83 -14.52 10.35
N SER A 85 25.46 -13.49 11.11
CA SER A 85 25.33 -13.56 12.56
C SER A 85 24.26 -14.58 12.97
N GLN A 86 23.10 -14.56 12.30
CA GLN A 86 22.03 -15.52 12.57
C GLN A 86 22.45 -16.95 12.19
N GLU A 87 23.07 -17.15 11.04
CA GLU A 87 23.58 -18.46 10.59
C GLU A 87 24.61 -19.02 11.57
N TYR A 88 25.51 -18.18 12.07
CA TYR A 88 26.49 -18.57 13.08
C TYR A 88 25.81 -19.06 14.37
N VAL A 89 24.85 -18.29 14.91
CA VAL A 89 24.12 -18.66 16.13
C VAL A 89 23.36 -19.97 15.94
N VAL A 90 22.61 -20.11 14.84
CA VAL A 90 21.85 -21.33 14.53
C VAL A 90 22.78 -22.53 14.43
N LYS A 91 23.95 -22.38 13.79
CA LYS A 91 24.95 -23.44 13.67
C LYS A 91 25.49 -23.88 15.03
N GLN A 92 25.75 -22.95 15.95
CA GLN A 92 26.19 -23.31 17.31
C GLN A 92 25.10 -24.07 18.07
N TYR A 93 23.85 -23.62 17.99
CA TYR A 93 22.74 -24.29 18.67
C TYR A 93 22.48 -25.69 18.10
N ARG A 94 22.53 -25.84 16.78
CA ARG A 94 22.44 -27.16 16.11
C ARG A 94 23.52 -28.12 16.61
N ARG A 95 24.78 -27.65 16.67
CA ARG A 95 25.89 -28.42 17.23
C ARG A 95 25.66 -28.82 18.69
N ALA A 96 25.15 -27.91 19.51
CA ALA A 96 24.85 -28.18 20.92
C ALA A 96 23.71 -29.21 21.09
N LEU A 97 22.74 -29.20 20.17
CA LEU A 97 21.60 -30.11 20.18
C LEU A 97 21.85 -31.43 19.44
N GLY A 98 22.96 -31.56 18.69
CA GLY A 98 23.29 -32.74 17.92
C GLY A 98 22.42 -32.96 16.67
N ILE A 99 21.92 -31.88 16.07
CA ILE A 99 21.10 -31.88 14.83
C ILE A 99 21.76 -31.10 13.70
#